data_AF-Q42338-F1
#
_entry.id   AF-Q42338-F1
#
_cell.length_a   1.000
_cell.length_b   1.000
_cell.length_c   1.000
_cell.angle_alpha   90.00
_cell.angle_beta   90.00
_cell.angle_gamma   90.00
#
_symmetry.space_group_name_H-M   'P 1'
#
loop_
_entity.id
_entity.type
_entity.pdbx_description
1 polymer ?
#
loop_
_entity_poly.entity_id
_entity_poly.type
_entity_poly.pdbx_seq_one_letter_code
_entity_poly.pdbx_strand_id
1 'polypeptide(L)'
;MASRWLRPEVYPLFAATGVAVGICAFSLIRNITGNPEVRCTKENRAAGILDNHAEGEKYKENFLRKFVRNKKPEIMPGLNKFFTDPTY
;
A
#
# COMPACT_ATOMS: atom_id res chain seq x y z
N MET A 1 -29.14 -15.89 -10.11
CA MET A 1 -27.89 -16.55 -10.57
C MET A 1 -26.69 -16.25 -9.69
N ALA A 2 -26.45 -15.00 -9.24
CA ALA A 2 -25.27 -14.62 -8.47
C ALA A 2 -25.07 -15.38 -7.14
N SER A 3 -26.15 -15.62 -6.37
CA SER A 3 -26.09 -16.32 -5.09
C SER A 3 -25.60 -17.76 -5.17
N ARG A 4 -25.67 -18.41 -6.34
CA ARG A 4 -25.22 -19.81 -6.50
C ARG A 4 -23.72 -19.99 -6.28
N TRP A 5 -22.92 -18.95 -6.56
CA TRP A 5 -21.46 -18.97 -6.47
C TRP A 5 -20.91 -18.38 -5.17
N LEU A 6 -21.71 -17.60 -4.45
CA LEU A 6 -21.36 -17.03 -3.15
C LEU A 6 -21.66 -18.02 -2.04
N ARG A 7 -20.92 -19.13 -2.04
CA ARG A 7 -20.97 -20.11 -0.96
C ARG A 7 -19.89 -19.80 0.09
N PRO A 8 -20.11 -20.12 1.38
CA PRO A 8 -19.16 -19.82 2.44
C PRO A 8 -17.74 -20.35 2.19
N GLU A 9 -17.62 -21.47 1.47
CA GLU A 9 -16.33 -22.10 1.13
C GLU A 9 -15.48 -21.20 0.22
N VAL A 10 -16.09 -20.28 -0.53
CA VAL A 10 -15.40 -19.37 -1.45
C VAL A 10 -15.01 -18.06 -0.77
N TYR A 11 -15.55 -17.74 0.40
CA TYR A 11 -15.23 -16.51 1.14
C TYR A 11 -13.74 -16.32 1.42
N PRO A 12 -12.97 -17.34 1.88
CA PRO A 12 -11.53 -17.16 2.07
C PRO A 12 -10.79 -16.87 0.76
N LEU A 13 -11.24 -17.45 -0.37
CA LEU A 13 -10.67 -17.18 -1.69
C LEU A 13 -10.97 -15.74 -2.14
N PHE A 14 -12.20 -15.29 -1.96
CA PHE A 14 -12.58 -13.89 -2.24
C PHE A 14 -11.84 -12.91 -1.35
N ALA A 15 -11.61 -13.25 -0.08
CA ALA A 15 -10.83 -12.43 0.83
C ALA A 15 -9.37 -12.32 0.36
N ALA A 16 -8.70 -13.44 0.08
CA ALA A 16 -7.31 -13.44 -0.38
C ALA A 16 -7.14 -12.70 -1.72
N THR A 17 -8.01 -13.00 -2.69
CA THR A 17 -7.97 -12.33 -4.00
C THR A 17 -8.31 -10.85 -3.90
N GLY A 18 -9.30 -10.48 -3.08
CA GLY A 18 -9.66 -9.09 -2.82
C GLY A 18 -8.52 -8.31 -2.17
N VAL A 19 -7.80 -8.90 -1.22
CA VAL A 19 -6.60 -8.30 -0.62
C VAL A 19 -5.51 -8.09 -1.67
N ALA A 20 -5.23 -9.11 -2.49
CA ALA A 20 -4.20 -9.01 -3.53
C ALA A 20 -4.53 -7.93 -4.57
N VAL A 21 -5.76 -7.93 -5.09
CA VAL A 21 -6.24 -6.91 -6.04
C VAL A 21 -6.22 -5.53 -5.40
N GLY A 22 -6.62 -5.41 -4.14
CA GLY A 22 -6.58 -4.16 -3.38
C GLY A 22 -5.16 -3.59 -3.26
N ILE A 23 -4.17 -4.44 -2.96
CA ILE A 23 -2.75 -4.02 -2.87
C ILE A 23 -2.24 -3.56 -4.24
N CYS A 24 -2.55 -4.30 -5.31
CA CYS A 24 -2.19 -3.91 -6.67
C CYS A 24 -2.83 -2.58 -7.06
N ALA A 25 -4.13 -2.43 -6.82
CA ALA A 25 -4.86 -1.20 -7.13
C ALA A 25 -4.29 0.00 -6.35
N PHE A 26 -4.00 -0.15 -5.06
CA PHE A 26 -3.35 0.87 -4.26
C PHE A 26 -1.98 1.26 -4.83
N SER A 27 -1.18 0.28 -5.25
CA SER A 27 0.15 0.51 -5.83
C SER A 27 0.05 1.29 -7.15
N LEU A 28 -0.90 0.92 -8.01
CA LEU A 28 -1.15 1.60 -9.29
C LEU A 28 -1.67 3.03 -9.08
N ILE A 29 -2.65 3.23 -8.19
CA ILE A 29 -3.17 4.56 -7.88
C ILE A 29 -2.05 5.47 -7.41
N ARG A 30 -1.20 5.00 -6.49
CA ARG A 30 -0.05 5.75 -6.01
C ARG A 30 0.93 6.11 -7.13
N ASN A 31 1.15 5.20 -8.07
CA ASN A 31 2.02 5.45 -9.21
C ASN A 31 1.41 6.49 -10.16
N ILE A 32 0.10 6.49 -10.36
CA ILE A 32 -0.57 7.45 -11.25
C ILE A 32 -0.68 8.84 -10.62
N THR A 33 -0.94 8.94 -9.31
CA THR A 33 -1.28 10.21 -8.65
C THR A 33 -0.10 10.97 -8.07
N GLY A 34 1.04 10.32 -7.83
CA GLY A 34 2.16 10.96 -7.14
C GLY A 34 3.53 10.51 -7.58
N ASN A 35 3.66 9.69 -8.63
CA ASN A 35 4.96 9.48 -9.23
C ASN A 35 5.29 10.72 -10.09
N PRO A 36 6.38 11.45 -9.79
CA PRO A 36 6.76 12.65 -10.56
C PRO A 36 7.04 12.36 -12.05
N GLU A 37 7.28 11.11 -12.42
CA GLU A 37 7.49 10.68 -13.81
C GLU A 37 6.18 10.55 -14.60
N VAL A 38 5.05 10.30 -13.93
CA VAL A 38 3.77 9.99 -14.56
C VAL A 38 2.91 11.26 -14.66
N ARG A 39 2.93 11.88 -15.85
CA ARG A 39 2.27 13.17 -16.10
C ARG A 39 0.93 12.99 -16.81
N CYS A 40 -0.17 13.02 -16.05
CA CYS A 40 -1.51 12.86 -16.61
C CYS A 40 -2.04 14.11 -17.33
N THR A 41 -1.79 15.29 -16.78
CA THR A 41 -2.26 16.57 -17.34
C THR A 41 -1.39 17.01 -18.52
N LYS A 42 -1.97 17.74 -19.47
CA LYS A 42 -1.23 18.24 -20.64
C LYS A 42 -0.17 19.28 -20.24
N GLU A 43 -0.48 20.13 -19.27
CA GLU A 43 0.44 21.15 -18.73
C GLU A 43 1.73 20.53 -18.18
N ASN A 44 1.62 19.50 -17.34
CA ASN A 44 2.79 18.82 -16.77
C ASN A 44 3.65 18.14 -17.86
N ARG A 45 3.02 17.62 -18.92
CA ARG A 45 3.73 17.06 -20.07
C ARG A 45 4.48 18.13 -20.88
N ALA A 46 3.92 19.33 -21.00
CA ALA A 46 4.55 20.44 -21.71
C ALA A 46 5.75 21.05 -20.94
N ALA A 47 5.79 20.90 -19.61
CA ALA A 47 6.82 21.51 -18.75
C ALA A 47 8.25 21.00 -18.99
N GLY A 48 8.47 19.94 -19.79
CA GLY A 48 9.81 19.44 -20.10
C GLY A 48 10.54 18.92 -18.85
N ILE A 49 11.39 19.77 -18.26
CA ILE A 49 12.10 19.53 -16.99
C ILE A 49 11.29 20.18 -15.87
N LEU A 50 10.73 19.35 -14.99
CA LEU A 50 9.92 19.80 -13.87
C LEU A 50 10.78 19.77 -12.61
N ASP A 51 11.09 20.93 -12.02
CA ASP A 51 11.80 21.07 -10.74
C ASP A 51 10.88 20.70 -9.56
N ASN A 52 10.52 19.42 -9.49
CA ASN A 52 9.48 18.94 -8.59
C ASN A 52 10.03 18.14 -7.40
N HIS A 53 11.03 18.73 -6.73
CA HIS A 53 11.70 18.10 -5.59
C HIS A 53 10.73 17.79 -4.44
N ALA A 54 9.77 18.68 -4.18
CA ALA A 54 8.80 18.53 -3.09
C ALA A 54 7.84 17.34 -3.33
N GLU A 55 7.37 17.11 -4.55
CA GLU A 55 6.52 15.95 -4.87
C GLU A 55 7.34 14.66 -4.78
N GLY A 56 8.57 14.64 -5.29
CA GLY A 56 9.47 13.50 -5.18
C GLY A 56 9.76 13.12 -3.72
N GLU A 57 9.99 14.11 -2.86
CA GLU A 57 10.14 13.88 -1.42
C GLU A 57 8.87 13.30 -0.81
N LYS A 58 7.69 13.84 -1.14
CA LYS A 58 6.40 13.34 -0.62
C LYS A 58 6.10 11.91 -1.07
N TYR A 59 6.47 11.55 -2.30
CA TYR A 59 6.31 10.19 -2.83
C TYR A 59 7.19 9.18 -2.08
N LYS A 60 8.48 9.53 -1.92
CA LYS A 60 9.46 8.72 -1.18
C LYS A 60 9.08 8.60 0.29
N GLU A 61 8.89 9.73 0.96
CA GLU A 61 8.61 9.86 2.39
C GLU A 61 7.09 9.86 2.68
N ASN A 62 6.42 8.86 2.12
CA ASN A 62 5.00 8.64 2.36
C ASN A 62 4.69 8.24 3.82
N PHE A 63 3.42 8.38 4.21
CA PHE A 63 2.94 8.17 5.58
C PHE A 63 3.31 6.80 6.14
N LEU A 64 3.11 5.71 5.38
CA LEU A 64 3.41 4.36 5.84
C LEU A 64 4.90 4.20 6.14
N ARG A 65 5.78 4.71 5.28
CA ARG A 65 7.23 4.67 5.51
C ARG A 65 7.62 5.47 6.75
N LYS A 66 7.06 6.68 6.95
CA LYS A 66 7.29 7.50 8.15
C LYS A 66 6.80 6.79 9.42
N PHE A 67 5.64 6.14 9.36
CA PHE A 67 5.04 5.42 10.49
C PHE A 67 5.89 4.22 10.92
N VAL A 68 6.44 3.47 9.97
CA VAL A 68 7.25 2.27 10.24
C VAL A 68 8.70 2.61 10.63
N ARG A 69 9.22 3.80 10.27
CA ARG A 69 10.64 4.16 10.44
C ARG A 69 11.21 3.98 11.87
N ASN A 70 10.40 4.28 12.89
CA ASN A 70 10.84 4.22 14.28
C ASN A 70 10.33 2.95 15.00
N LYS A 71 9.78 1.97 14.26
CA LYS A 71 9.37 0.68 14.82
C LYS A 71 10.53 -0.30 14.72
N LYS A 72 10.71 -1.13 15.77
CA LYS A 72 11.71 -2.19 15.75
C LYS A 72 11.40 -3.17 14.61
N PRO A 73 12.42 -3.63 13.86
CA PRO A 73 12.23 -4.62 12.81
C PRO A 73 11.97 -5.99 13.44
N GLU A 74 10.72 -6.26 13.79
CA GLU A 74 10.27 -7.52 14.40
C GLU A 74 9.13 -8.11 13.57
N ILE A 75 9.20 -9.42 13.32
CA ILE A 75 8.13 -10.15 12.63
C ILE A 75 7.01 -10.35 13.65
N MET A 76 5.89 -9.64 13.44
CA MET A 76 4.67 -9.75 14.26
C MET A 76 4.94 -9.53 15.76
N PRO A 77 5.29 -8.29 16.19
CA PRO A 77 5.73 -8.03 17.57
C PRO A 77 4.69 -8.44 18.62
N GLY A 78 3.39 -8.35 18.30
CA GLY A 78 2.32 -8.81 19.21
C GLY A 78 2.32 -10.33 19.41
N LEU A 79 2.56 -11.12 18.36
CA LEU A 79 2.71 -12.57 18.50
C LEU A 79 4.01 -12.92 19.20
N ASN A 80 5.11 -12.24 18.85
CA ASN A 80 6.39 -12.48 19.49
C ASN A 80 6.28 -12.28 21.00
N LYS A 81 5.74 -11.13 21.43
CA LYS A 81 5.45 -10.84 22.85
C LYS A 81 4.52 -11.85 23.50
N PHE A 82 3.46 -12.29 22.81
CA PHE A 82 2.55 -13.29 23.34
C PHE A 82 3.25 -14.61 23.70
N PHE A 83 4.28 -14.99 22.94
CA PHE A 83 5.05 -16.22 23.21
C PHE A 83 6.30 -16.00 24.08
N THR A 84 6.87 -14.79 24.14
CA THR A 84 8.11 -14.50 24.88
C THR A 84 7.90 -13.82 26.22
N ASP A 85 6.83 -13.04 26.40
CA ASP A 85 6.60 -12.32 27.64
C ASP A 85 6.16 -13.31 28.73
N PRO A 86 6.87 -13.38 29.88
CA PRO A 86 6.51 -14.28 30.96
C PRO A 86 5.15 -13.90 31.55
N THR A 87 4.30 -14.89 31.79
CA THR A 87 2.93 -14.71 32.31
C THR A 87 2.86 -14.62 33.84
N TYR A 88 3.99 -14.45 34.53
CA TYR A 88 4.11 -14.43 35.99
C TYR A 88 4.75 -13.13 36.49
#